data_AF-A0A3R6WSI2-F1
#
_entry.id   AF-A0A3R6WSI2-F1
#
_cell.length_a   1.000
_cell.length_b   1.000
_cell.length_c   1.000
_cell.angle_alpha   90.00
_cell.angle_beta   90.00
_cell.angle_gamma   90.00
#
_symmetry.space_group_name_H-M   'P 1'
#
loop_
_entity.id
_entity.type
_entity.pdbx_description
1 polymer ?
#
loop_
_entity_poly.entity_id
_entity_poly.type
_entity_poly.pdbx_seq_one_letter_code
_entity_poly.pdbx_strand_id
1 'polypeptide(L)'
;MEEVALKQWLAPWPKISAQLSNLLVGLKRRQITGSYETSRKTTELVRAILGTVRWTHARQLMDNIRLLGRVLIKAIPQELAIGNVIRRVLFIIREEYLNAMKTLSSQTLSQPSLGTILTPGTEADYTTPIKELKQSIMEGVSELVDEIENLHVSIAEQAMEYIHAKYAPSPSVAVVANGGLIAESGIQNIALAAKKFCIDVLNPVNDYVPPEFVTIFITNTGAYQPSYIYRLLTEYYSPQDYQLA
;
A
#
# COMPACT_ATOMS: atom_id res chain seq x y z
N MET A 1 -1.68 4.57 23.10
CA MET A 1 -0.59 3.61 23.45
C MET A 1 0.33 3.36 22.26
N GLU A 2 -0.20 3.07 21.07
CA GLU A 2 0.62 2.75 19.89
C GLU A 2 1.56 3.87 19.43
N GLU A 3 1.10 5.13 19.40
CA GLU A 3 1.96 6.27 19.04
C GLU A 3 3.15 6.44 20.00
N VAL A 4 2.94 6.15 21.29
CA VAL A 4 4.00 6.21 22.32
C VAL A 4 5.00 5.08 22.10
N ALA A 5 4.51 3.85 21.87
CA ALA A 5 5.36 2.70 21.56
C ALA A 5 6.21 2.93 20.30
N LEU A 6 5.62 3.53 19.25
CA LEU A 6 6.32 3.85 18.01
C LEU A 6 7.43 4.89 18.24
N LYS A 7 7.14 5.96 19.01
CA LYS A 7 8.15 6.96 19.38
C LYS A 7 9.25 6.38 20.24
N GLN A 8 8.94 5.48 21.17
CA GLN A 8 9.92 4.81 22.00
C GLN A 8 10.83 3.89 21.17
N TRP A 9 10.25 3.15 20.21
CA TRP A 9 11.01 2.33 19.28
C TRP A 9 11.96 3.16 18.41
N LEU A 10 11.50 4.29 17.88
CA LEU A 10 12.31 5.14 16.99
C LEU A 10 13.22 6.15 17.73
N ALA A 11 13.18 6.20 19.06
CA ALA A 11 13.99 7.11 19.86
C ALA A 11 15.51 7.05 19.58
N PRO A 12 16.12 5.87 19.33
CA PRO A 12 17.54 5.79 18.98
C PRO A 12 17.91 6.44 17.63
N TRP A 13 16.92 6.72 16.78
CA TRP A 13 17.13 7.24 15.42
C TRP A 13 16.43 8.60 15.24
N PRO A 14 17.04 9.71 15.69
CA PRO A 14 16.39 11.02 15.71
C PRO A 14 16.02 11.52 14.31
N LYS A 15 16.81 11.20 13.28
CA LYS A 15 16.51 11.58 11.89
C LYS A 15 15.21 10.96 11.38
N ILE A 16 14.99 9.67 11.64
CA ILE A 16 13.76 8.96 11.24
C ILE A 16 12.57 9.47 12.06
N SER A 17 12.77 9.63 13.37
CA SER A 17 11.73 10.13 14.26
C SER A 17 11.24 11.54 13.84
N ALA A 18 12.16 12.39 13.38
CA ALA A 18 11.82 13.69 12.80
C ALA A 18 11.07 13.56 11.47
N GLN A 19 11.49 12.66 10.56
CA GLN A 19 10.77 12.40 9.31
C GLN A 19 9.35 11.89 9.55
N LEU A 20 9.16 10.94 10.46
CA LEU A 20 7.85 10.45 10.88
C LEU A 20 6.99 11.58 11.46
N SER A 21 7.56 12.40 12.34
CA SER A 21 6.83 13.52 12.97
C SER A 21 6.38 14.55 11.93
N ASN A 22 7.26 14.89 10.98
CA ASN A 22 6.94 15.78 9.86
C ASN A 22 5.84 15.20 8.97
N LEU A 23 5.91 13.89 8.66
CA LEU A 23 4.86 13.21 7.90
C LEU A 23 3.53 13.24 8.65
N LEU A 24 3.51 12.89 9.94
CA LEU A 24 2.30 12.91 10.77
C LEU A 24 1.67 14.30 10.88
N VAL A 25 2.49 15.34 11.07
CA VAL A 25 2.00 16.73 11.11
C VAL A 25 1.45 17.14 9.75
N GLY A 26 2.15 16.84 8.66
CA GLY A 26 1.70 17.14 7.30
C GLY A 26 0.40 16.42 6.93
N LEU A 27 0.26 15.18 7.38
CA LEU A 27 -0.97 14.40 7.24
C LEU A 27 -2.12 15.02 8.06
N LYS A 28 -1.95 15.20 9.37
CA LYS A 28 -3.01 15.77 10.25
C LYS A 28 -3.45 17.18 9.83
N ARG A 29 -2.54 17.98 9.26
CA ARG A 29 -2.82 19.33 8.76
C ARG A 29 -3.34 19.37 7.33
N ARG A 30 -3.54 18.22 6.68
CA ARG A 30 -3.95 18.11 5.26
C ARG A 30 -3.04 18.89 4.31
N GLN A 31 -1.74 18.95 4.62
CA GLN A 31 -0.72 19.53 3.73
C GLN A 31 -0.21 18.51 2.72
N ILE A 32 -0.29 17.23 3.07
CA ILE A 32 0.05 16.11 2.21
C ILE A 32 -1.28 15.43 1.90
N THR A 33 -1.80 15.68 0.69
CA THR A 33 -3.08 15.14 0.22
C THR A 33 -2.87 14.43 -1.10
N GLY A 34 -3.70 13.42 -1.35
CA GLY A 34 -3.67 12.67 -2.61
C GLY A 34 -2.87 11.38 -2.49
N SER A 35 -3.36 10.36 -3.18
CA SER A 35 -2.84 9.00 -3.12
C SER A 35 -1.37 8.91 -3.54
N TYR A 36 -0.94 9.66 -4.55
CA TYR A 36 0.45 9.67 -5.02
C TYR A 36 1.43 10.19 -3.95
N GLU A 37 1.23 11.42 -3.47
CA GLU A 37 2.20 12.06 -2.57
C GLU A 37 2.23 11.39 -1.19
N THR A 38 1.07 10.92 -0.71
CA THR A 38 0.97 10.13 0.52
C THR A 38 1.69 8.78 0.39
N SER A 39 1.51 8.08 -0.74
CA SER A 39 2.19 6.80 -1.01
C SER A 39 3.69 6.99 -1.10
N ARG A 40 4.16 7.95 -1.91
CA ARG A 40 5.57 8.27 -2.10
C ARG A 40 6.27 8.53 -0.77
N LYS A 41 5.75 9.45 0.05
CA LYS A 41 6.33 9.78 1.35
C LYS A 41 6.27 8.61 2.36
N THR A 42 5.22 7.80 2.31
CA THR A 42 5.08 6.61 3.17
C THR A 42 6.13 5.57 2.81
N THR A 43 6.29 5.25 1.52
CA THR A 43 7.30 4.29 1.04
C THR A 43 8.72 4.79 1.28
N GLU A 44 9.00 6.08 1.07
CA GLU A 44 10.29 6.70 1.38
C GLU A 44 10.65 6.57 2.86
N LEU A 45 9.69 6.81 3.76
CA LEU A 45 9.89 6.67 5.21
C LEU A 45 10.20 5.20 5.57
N VAL A 46 9.45 4.26 4.99
CA VAL A 46 9.66 2.82 5.22
C VAL A 46 11.02 2.37 4.69
N ARG A 47 11.43 2.81 3.50
CA ARG A 47 12.76 2.57 2.95
C ARG A 47 13.86 3.12 3.87
N ALA A 48 13.69 4.33 4.38
CA ALA A 48 14.63 4.93 5.33
C ALA A 48 14.74 4.11 6.62
N ILE A 49 13.62 3.60 7.16
CA ILE A 49 13.58 2.70 8.32
C ILE A 49 14.34 1.41 8.02
N LEU A 50 14.08 0.76 6.89
CA LEU A 50 14.74 -0.50 6.52
C LEU A 50 16.26 -0.35 6.36
N GLY A 51 16.72 0.79 5.81
CA GLY A 51 18.14 1.09 5.68
C GLY A 51 18.85 1.26 7.02
N THR A 52 18.23 1.99 7.95
CA THR A 52 18.88 2.50 9.17
C THR A 52 18.62 1.65 10.42
N VAL A 53 17.40 1.14 10.59
CA VAL A 53 17.03 0.35 11.76
C VAL A 53 17.64 -1.04 11.67
N ARG A 54 18.14 -1.51 12.81
CA ARG A 54 18.65 -2.88 12.97
C ARG A 54 17.52 -3.77 13.49
N TRP A 55 17.40 -4.94 12.91
CA TRP A 55 16.44 -5.97 13.31
C TRP A 55 17.15 -7.32 13.23
N THR A 56 16.67 -8.28 14.04
CA THR A 56 17.29 -9.60 14.14
C THR A 56 16.47 -10.67 13.41
N HIS A 57 15.14 -10.52 13.39
CA HIS A 57 14.20 -11.50 12.83
C HIS A 57 13.17 -10.76 11.96
N ALA A 58 12.71 -11.38 10.86
CA ALA A 58 11.71 -10.78 9.97
C ALA A 58 10.37 -10.53 10.69
N ARG A 59 9.98 -11.39 11.65
CA ARG A 59 8.79 -11.19 12.50
C ARG A 59 8.81 -9.85 13.22
N GLN A 60 9.92 -9.54 13.91
CA GLN A 60 10.09 -8.28 14.63
C GLN A 60 9.96 -7.07 13.69
N LEU A 61 10.55 -7.16 12.50
CA LEU A 61 10.46 -6.10 11.50
C LEU A 61 9.00 -5.88 11.04
N MET A 62 8.29 -6.96 10.71
CA MET A 62 6.89 -6.89 10.29
C MET A 62 5.99 -6.29 11.38
N ASP A 63 6.18 -6.68 12.64
CA ASP A 63 5.37 -6.15 13.75
C ASP A 63 5.59 -4.64 13.95
N ASN A 64 6.83 -4.18 13.81
CA ASN A 64 7.15 -2.76 13.85
C ASN A 64 6.56 -1.98 12.68
N ILE A 65 6.56 -2.55 11.46
CA ILE A 65 5.93 -1.95 10.28
C ILE A 65 4.40 -1.92 10.43
N ARG A 66 3.79 -2.97 10.99
CA ARG A 66 2.35 -2.95 11.33
C ARG A 66 2.02 -1.87 12.35
N LEU A 67 2.85 -1.70 13.38
CA LEU A 67 2.68 -0.62 14.36
C LEU A 67 2.76 0.76 13.71
N LEU A 68 3.74 0.98 12.83
CA LEU A 68 3.86 2.20 12.03
C LEU A 68 2.60 2.45 11.19
N GLY A 69 2.14 1.42 10.47
CA GLY A 69 0.93 1.48 9.66
C GLY A 69 -0.30 1.86 10.47
N ARG A 70 -0.54 1.21 11.62
CA ARG A 70 -1.68 1.53 12.50
C ARG A 70 -1.67 2.99 12.96
N VAL A 71 -0.51 3.54 13.30
CA VAL A 71 -0.39 4.95 13.71
C VAL A 71 -0.67 5.90 12.54
N LEU A 72 -0.15 5.62 11.34
CA LEU A 72 -0.37 6.46 10.16
C LEU A 72 -1.83 6.40 9.68
N ILE A 73 -2.43 5.21 9.62
CA ILE A 73 -3.83 5.01 9.21
C ILE A 73 -4.78 5.69 10.21
N LYS A 74 -4.50 5.61 11.52
CA LYS A 74 -5.30 6.31 12.54
C LYS A 74 -5.19 7.82 12.45
N ALA A 75 -4.11 8.37 11.87
CA ALA A 75 -3.95 9.80 11.68
C ALA A 75 -4.86 10.34 10.57
N ILE A 76 -5.02 9.60 9.46
CA ILE A 76 -6.00 9.89 8.41
C ILE A 76 -6.62 8.60 7.87
N PRO A 77 -7.78 8.17 8.40
CA PRO A 77 -8.45 6.94 7.95
C PRO A 77 -8.98 6.98 6.51
N GLN A 78 -9.20 8.19 5.97
CA GLN A 78 -9.71 8.39 4.60
C GLN A 78 -8.65 8.10 3.53
N GLU A 79 -7.36 8.20 3.86
CA GLU A 79 -6.26 7.99 2.92
C GLU A 79 -5.88 6.50 2.89
N LEU A 80 -6.62 5.73 2.08
CA LEU A 80 -6.45 4.28 1.94
C LEU A 80 -5.07 3.88 1.37
N ALA A 81 -4.44 4.79 0.63
CA ALA A 81 -3.15 4.57 -0.04
C ALA A 81 -2.04 4.23 0.96
N ILE A 82 -2.01 4.88 2.13
CA ILE A 82 -1.03 4.61 3.20
C ILE A 82 -1.13 3.15 3.66
N GLY A 83 -2.35 2.68 3.93
CA GLY A 83 -2.57 1.30 4.34
C GLY A 83 -2.17 0.30 3.27
N ASN A 84 -2.45 0.62 2.00
CA ASN A 84 -2.08 -0.23 0.87
C ASN A 84 -0.55 -0.33 0.71
N VAL A 85 0.18 0.78 0.81
CA VAL A 85 1.65 0.76 0.80
C VAL A 85 2.20 -0.12 1.92
N ILE A 86 1.69 0.03 3.14
CA ILE A 86 2.18 -0.78 4.27
C ILE A 86 1.90 -2.27 4.06
N ARG A 87 0.71 -2.64 3.57
CA ARG A 87 0.39 -4.04 3.23
C ARG A 87 1.30 -4.56 2.13
N ARG A 88 1.62 -3.75 1.11
CA ARG A 88 2.51 -4.14 0.02
C ARG A 88 3.94 -4.39 0.51
N VAL A 89 4.46 -3.51 1.37
CA VAL A 89 5.78 -3.71 1.99
C VAL A 89 5.80 -4.99 2.84
N LEU A 90 4.76 -5.22 3.65
CA LEU A 90 4.64 -6.44 4.45
C LEU A 90 4.58 -7.71 3.58
N PHE A 91 3.99 -7.62 2.40
CA PHE A 91 3.99 -8.71 1.42
C PHE A 91 5.39 -8.95 0.85
N ILE A 92 6.10 -7.90 0.41
CA ILE A 92 7.48 -7.98 -0.08
C ILE A 92 8.39 -8.65 0.96
N ILE A 93 8.29 -8.25 2.23
CA ILE A 93 9.10 -8.84 3.31
C ILE A 93 8.85 -10.35 3.45
N ARG A 94 7.61 -10.81 3.29
CA ARG A 94 7.28 -12.23 3.36
C ARG A 94 7.81 -12.99 2.15
N GLU A 95 7.61 -12.46 0.94
CA GLU A 95 8.08 -13.11 -0.28
C GLU A 95 9.60 -13.25 -0.30
N GLU A 96 10.33 -12.17 0.03
CA GLU A 96 11.79 -12.20 0.11
C GLU A 96 12.29 -13.18 1.18
N TYR A 97 11.60 -13.27 2.32
CA TYR A 97 11.93 -14.26 3.34
C TYR A 97 11.73 -15.70 2.85
N LEU A 98 10.60 -15.98 2.20
CA LEU A 98 10.30 -17.32 1.67
C LEU A 98 11.27 -17.70 0.54
N ASN A 99 11.63 -16.75 -0.33
CA ASN A 99 12.59 -16.97 -1.40
C ASN A 99 13.99 -17.23 -0.84
N ALA A 100 14.42 -16.49 0.18
CA ALA A 100 15.69 -16.74 0.86
C ALA A 100 15.71 -18.12 1.55
N MET A 101 14.60 -18.53 2.18
CA MET A 101 14.46 -19.87 2.78
C MET A 101 14.51 -20.99 1.72
N LYS A 102 13.84 -20.83 0.57
CA LYS A 102 13.90 -21.79 -0.55
C LYS A 102 15.32 -21.95 -1.05
N THR A 103 16.05 -20.85 -1.23
CA THR A 103 17.46 -20.88 -1.65
C THR A 103 18.34 -21.62 -0.65
N LEU A 104 18.14 -21.40 0.66
CA LEU A 104 18.89 -22.11 1.71
C LEU A 104 18.59 -23.61 1.71
N SER A 105 17.31 -24.00 1.59
CA SER A 105 16.92 -25.42 1.54
C SER A 105 17.45 -26.14 0.30
N SER A 106 17.46 -25.47 -0.85
CA SER A 106 17.95 -26.01 -2.13
C SER A 106 19.46 -26.28 -2.11
N GLN A 107 20.22 -25.59 -1.25
CA GLN A 107 21.66 -25.85 -1.07
C GLN A 107 21.96 -27.06 -0.17
N THR A 108 20.98 -27.53 0.61
CA THR A 108 21.22 -28.54 1.66
C THR A 108 20.79 -29.97 1.31
N LEU A 109 19.87 -30.20 0.35
CA LEU A 109 19.43 -31.55 -0.03
C LEU A 109 19.15 -31.69 -1.53
N SER A 110 19.80 -32.68 -2.15
CA SER A 110 19.37 -33.30 -3.40
C SER A 110 17.97 -33.90 -3.19
N GLN A 111 16.98 -33.45 -3.97
CA GLN A 111 15.55 -33.80 -3.97
C GLN A 111 14.65 -32.94 -3.05
N PRO A 112 13.78 -32.07 -3.61
CA PRO A 112 12.68 -31.51 -2.85
C PRO A 112 11.54 -32.55 -2.83
N SER A 113 11.14 -33.01 -1.64
CA SER A 113 9.80 -33.59 -1.50
C SER A 113 8.80 -32.44 -1.55
N LEU A 114 8.15 -32.30 -2.71
CA LEU A 114 7.11 -31.31 -3.03
C LEU A 114 5.92 -31.25 -2.02
N GLY A 115 5.82 -32.20 -1.10
CA GLY A 115 4.68 -32.38 -0.21
C GLY A 115 4.55 -31.37 0.94
N THR A 116 5.64 -30.75 1.41
CA THR A 116 5.57 -29.88 2.61
C THR A 116 5.52 -28.38 2.27
N ILE A 117 5.85 -27.99 1.04
CA ILE A 117 5.93 -26.57 0.60
C ILE A 117 4.64 -26.08 -0.09
N LEU A 118 3.76 -27.01 -0.49
CA LEU A 118 2.51 -26.71 -1.22
C LEU A 118 1.25 -26.66 -0.34
N THR A 119 1.37 -26.57 0.99
CA THR A 119 0.19 -26.30 1.84
C THR A 119 0.03 -24.80 2.06
N PRO A 120 -0.85 -24.11 1.30
CA PRO A 120 -1.27 -22.76 1.66
C PRO A 120 -1.99 -22.85 3.02
N GLY A 121 -1.32 -22.45 4.09
CA GLY A 121 -1.91 -22.47 5.44
C GLY A 121 -0.92 -22.75 6.58
N THR A 122 0.27 -23.28 6.30
CA THR A 122 1.30 -23.45 7.34
C THR A 122 2.01 -22.11 7.55
N GLU A 123 1.82 -21.48 8.72
CA GLU A 123 2.52 -20.24 9.06
C GLU A 123 4.03 -20.49 9.02
N ALA A 124 4.72 -19.86 8.07
CA ALA A 124 6.18 -19.88 8.08
C ALA A 124 6.66 -19.18 9.36
N ASP A 125 7.51 -19.84 10.14
CA ASP A 125 8.12 -19.22 11.30
C ASP A 125 9.15 -18.19 10.84
N TYR A 126 8.73 -16.91 10.78
CA TYR A 126 9.54 -15.73 10.40
C TYR A 126 10.64 -15.36 11.43
N THR A 127 11.11 -16.34 12.19
CA THR A 127 12.03 -16.21 13.31
C THR A 127 13.42 -16.75 13.00
N THR A 128 13.66 -17.39 11.86
CA THR A 128 15.03 -17.78 11.53
C THR A 128 15.80 -16.58 10.96
N PRO A 129 16.97 -16.24 11.50
CA PRO A 129 17.79 -15.17 10.95
C PRO A 129 18.47 -15.66 9.67
N ILE A 130 18.23 -14.97 8.56
CA ILE A 130 18.81 -15.30 7.25
C ILE A 130 19.83 -14.21 6.88
N LYS A 131 21.01 -14.63 6.44
CA LYS A 131 22.05 -13.71 5.92
C LYS A 131 21.55 -13.08 4.62
N GLU A 132 21.90 -11.82 4.38
CA GLU A 132 21.56 -11.06 3.16
C GLU A 132 20.08 -10.73 2.93
N LEU A 133 19.14 -11.25 3.73
CA LEU A 133 17.72 -10.91 3.66
C LEU A 133 17.45 -9.40 3.74
N LYS A 134 18.25 -8.67 4.52
CA LYS A 134 18.14 -7.21 4.61
C LYS A 134 18.41 -6.53 3.27
N GLN A 135 19.30 -7.08 2.46
CA GLN A 135 19.63 -6.52 1.14
C GLN A 135 18.48 -6.76 0.17
N SER A 136 17.98 -7.99 0.02
CA SER A 136 16.90 -8.24 -0.96
C SER A 136 15.57 -7.57 -0.58
N ILE A 137 15.25 -7.45 0.71
CA ILE A 137 14.10 -6.62 1.16
C ILE A 137 14.31 -5.14 0.76
N MET A 138 15.53 -4.62 0.88
CA MET A 138 15.82 -3.24 0.53
C MET A 138 15.73 -2.99 -0.97
N GLU A 139 16.18 -3.95 -1.78
CA GLU A 139 16.06 -3.93 -3.24
C GLU A 139 14.57 -3.95 -3.63
N GLY A 140 13.78 -4.90 -3.15
CA GLY A 140 12.34 -4.99 -3.47
C GLY A 140 11.52 -3.76 -3.02
N VAL A 141 11.86 -3.15 -1.88
CA VAL A 141 11.21 -1.88 -1.46
C VAL A 141 11.70 -0.69 -2.28
N SER A 142 12.94 -0.71 -2.78
CA SER A 142 13.43 0.34 -3.68
C SER A 142 12.77 0.25 -5.05
N GLU A 143 12.57 -0.95 -5.57
CA GLU A 143 11.77 -1.19 -6.78
C GLU A 143 10.34 -0.67 -6.61
N LEU A 144 9.71 -0.87 -5.44
CA LEU A 144 8.40 -0.30 -5.15
C LEU A 144 8.40 1.25 -5.14
N VAL A 145 9.48 1.88 -4.67
CA VAL A 145 9.61 3.36 -4.74
C VAL A 145 9.65 3.80 -6.20
N ASP A 146 10.51 3.17 -7.00
CA ASP A 146 10.69 3.51 -8.41
C ASP A 146 9.41 3.23 -9.23
N GLU A 147 8.68 2.16 -8.90
CA GLU A 147 7.36 1.84 -9.48
C GLU A 147 6.35 2.95 -9.20
N ILE A 148 6.26 3.43 -7.95
CA ILE A 148 5.36 4.52 -7.58
C ILE A 148 5.75 5.80 -8.32
N GLU A 149 7.03 6.15 -8.38
CA GLU A 149 7.48 7.39 -9.04
C GLU A 149 7.18 7.37 -10.55
N ASN A 150 7.28 6.21 -11.20
CA ASN A 150 7.12 6.07 -12.65
C ASN A 150 5.72 5.63 -13.11
N LEU A 151 4.75 5.44 -12.20
CA LEU A 151 3.41 4.92 -12.54
C LEU A 151 2.71 5.73 -13.64
N HIS A 152 2.89 7.06 -13.63
CA HIS A 152 2.24 7.97 -14.56
C HIS A 152 2.76 7.80 -16.00
N VAL A 153 4.03 7.43 -16.16
CA VAL A 153 4.65 7.16 -17.47
C VAL A 153 4.05 5.89 -18.06
N SER A 154 4.05 4.79 -17.30
CA SER A 154 3.51 3.51 -17.75
C SER A 154 2.04 3.59 -18.15
N ILE A 155 1.23 4.34 -17.39
CA ILE A 155 -0.20 4.53 -17.71
C ILE A 155 -0.36 5.41 -18.95
N ALA A 156 0.42 6.49 -19.07
CA ALA A 156 0.33 7.38 -20.23
C ALA A 156 0.68 6.69 -21.55
N GLU A 157 1.67 5.78 -21.53
CA GLU A 157 2.04 4.98 -22.70
C GLU A 157 0.89 4.05 -23.15
N GLN A 158 0.20 3.42 -22.21
CA GLN A 158 -0.96 2.55 -22.50
C GLN A 158 -2.21 3.33 -22.90
N ALA A 159 -2.37 4.56 -22.39
CA ALA A 159 -3.57 5.37 -22.61
C ALA A 159 -3.85 5.64 -24.11
N MET A 160 -2.82 5.63 -24.96
CA MET A 160 -2.97 5.82 -26.41
C MET A 160 -3.82 4.73 -27.09
N GLU A 161 -3.85 3.51 -26.53
CA GLU A 161 -4.63 2.39 -27.07
C GLU A 161 -6.12 2.52 -26.74
N TYR A 162 -6.45 3.16 -25.62
CA TYR A 162 -7.82 3.17 -25.07
C TYR A 162 -8.54 4.52 -25.22
N ILE A 163 -7.81 5.63 -25.41
CA ILE A 163 -8.41 6.96 -25.52
C ILE A 163 -8.57 7.36 -27.00
N HIS A 164 -9.72 7.03 -27.57
CA HIS A 164 -10.14 7.53 -28.88
C HIS A 164 -11.13 8.70 -28.72
N ALA A 165 -10.59 9.91 -28.48
CA ALA A 165 -11.23 11.23 -28.49
C ALA A 165 -12.58 11.43 -27.73
N LYS A 166 -12.61 12.47 -26.87
CA LYS A 166 -13.77 13.00 -26.10
C LYS A 166 -14.29 12.13 -24.94
N TYR A 167 -13.41 11.81 -23.98
CA TYR A 167 -13.84 11.47 -22.63
C TYR A 167 -13.07 12.33 -21.63
N ALA A 168 -13.77 13.00 -20.72
CA ALA A 168 -13.18 13.65 -19.56
C ALA A 168 -13.21 12.64 -18.41
N PRO A 169 -12.08 11.99 -18.06
CA PRO A 169 -12.07 11.02 -16.98
C PRO A 169 -12.37 11.73 -15.65
N SER A 170 -13.29 11.16 -14.85
CA SER A 170 -13.46 11.58 -13.47
C SER A 170 -12.30 11.02 -12.63
N PRO A 171 -11.61 11.84 -11.82
CA PRO A 171 -10.53 11.34 -10.96
C PRO A 171 -11.08 10.33 -9.95
N SER A 172 -10.45 9.15 -9.89
CA SER A 172 -10.75 8.13 -8.89
C SER A 172 -9.73 8.18 -7.76
N VAL A 173 -10.20 7.97 -6.53
CA VAL A 173 -9.41 8.06 -5.30
C VAL A 173 -8.91 6.67 -4.88
N ALA A 174 -9.74 5.64 -5.01
CA ALA A 174 -9.37 4.27 -4.67
C ALA A 174 -10.24 3.20 -5.37
N VAL A 175 -9.69 2.00 -5.53
CA VAL A 175 -10.40 0.80 -5.98
C VAL A 175 -10.65 -0.12 -4.78
N VAL A 176 -11.89 -0.58 -4.61
CA VAL A 176 -12.30 -1.49 -3.53
C VAL A 176 -12.15 -2.94 -4.00
N ALA A 177 -11.98 -3.87 -3.05
CA ALA A 177 -11.73 -5.28 -3.34
C ALA A 177 -12.81 -5.99 -4.16
N ASN A 178 -14.06 -5.50 -4.11
CA ASN A 178 -15.16 -6.00 -4.94
C ASN A 178 -15.16 -5.44 -6.37
N GLY A 179 -14.17 -4.62 -6.73
CA GLY A 179 -14.06 -3.94 -8.02
C GLY A 179 -14.80 -2.60 -8.10
N GLY A 180 -15.42 -2.13 -7.02
CA GLY A 180 -16.02 -0.80 -6.99
C GLY A 180 -14.99 0.32 -6.87
N LEU A 181 -15.41 1.55 -7.15
CA LEU A 181 -14.57 2.76 -7.12
C LEU A 181 -15.03 3.73 -6.05
N ILE A 182 -14.07 4.44 -5.45
CA ILE A 182 -14.31 5.63 -4.65
C ILE A 182 -13.84 6.81 -5.51
N ALA A 183 -14.75 7.70 -5.91
CA ALA A 183 -14.47 8.83 -6.81
C ALA A 183 -14.90 10.16 -6.19
N GLU A 184 -14.34 11.28 -6.67
CA GLU A 184 -14.73 12.61 -6.19
C GLU A 184 -16.22 12.90 -6.49
N SER A 185 -16.92 13.45 -5.50
CA SER A 185 -18.36 13.74 -5.64
C SER A 185 -18.61 14.97 -6.52
N GLY A 186 -19.53 14.85 -7.48
CA GLY A 186 -19.95 15.92 -8.42
C GLY A 186 -20.85 16.99 -7.78
N ILE A 187 -20.39 17.61 -6.69
CA ILE A 187 -21.16 18.45 -5.73
C ILE A 187 -21.76 19.74 -6.34
N GLN A 188 -21.42 20.10 -7.59
CA GLN A 188 -21.85 21.36 -8.22
C GLN A 188 -23.37 21.60 -8.16
N ASN A 189 -24.17 20.54 -8.39
CA ASN A 189 -25.63 20.65 -8.40
C ASN A 189 -26.25 20.77 -6.99
N ILE A 190 -25.63 20.15 -5.99
CA ILE A 190 -26.08 20.17 -4.59
C ILE A 190 -25.77 21.53 -3.96
N ALA A 191 -24.59 22.09 -4.23
CA ALA A 191 -24.19 23.42 -3.75
C ALA A 191 -25.06 24.56 -4.34
N LEU A 192 -25.50 24.42 -5.60
CA LEU A 192 -26.40 25.39 -6.24
C LEU A 192 -27.80 25.37 -5.61
N ALA A 193 -28.30 24.19 -5.25
CA ALA A 193 -29.59 24.03 -4.57
C ALA A 193 -29.57 24.54 -3.13
N ALA A 194 -28.50 24.27 -2.39
CA ALA A 194 -28.27 24.75 -1.03
C ALA A 194 -28.34 26.28 -0.89
N LYS A 195 -27.66 26.99 -1.80
CA LYS A 195 -27.61 28.46 -1.83
C LYS A 195 -28.98 29.08 -2.04
N LYS A 196 -29.88 28.38 -2.74
CA LYS A 196 -31.20 28.90 -3.13
C LYS A 196 -32.27 28.64 -2.08
N PHE A 197 -32.15 27.57 -1.28
CA PHE A 197 -33.25 27.08 -0.45
C PHE A 197 -32.93 26.97 1.06
N CYS A 198 -31.74 27.39 1.53
CA CYS A 198 -31.35 27.35 2.95
C CYS A 198 -31.65 25.99 3.61
N ILE A 199 -31.09 24.93 3.04
CA ILE A 199 -31.26 23.55 3.48
C ILE A 199 -29.94 23.07 4.10
N ASP A 200 -29.99 22.18 5.09
CA ASP A 200 -28.81 21.47 5.58
C ASP A 200 -28.19 20.62 4.46
N VAL A 201 -26.93 20.91 4.12
CA VAL A 201 -26.20 20.26 3.03
C VAL A 201 -25.22 19.27 3.60
N LEU A 202 -25.42 17.99 3.29
CA LEU A 202 -24.37 17.00 3.41
C LEU A 202 -23.43 17.17 2.20
N ASN A 203 -22.16 17.43 2.48
CA ASN A 203 -21.11 17.56 1.46
C ASN A 203 -20.14 16.37 1.53
N PRO A 204 -20.55 15.18 1.06
CA PRO A 204 -19.64 14.04 0.99
C PRO A 204 -18.54 14.31 -0.04
N VAL A 205 -17.27 14.18 0.38
CA VAL A 205 -16.12 14.46 -0.49
C VAL A 205 -16.00 13.41 -1.61
N ASN A 206 -16.33 12.15 -1.30
CA ASN A 206 -16.22 11.02 -2.21
C ASN A 206 -17.56 10.28 -2.32
N ASP A 207 -17.82 9.70 -3.49
CA ASP A 207 -18.95 8.82 -3.77
C ASP A 207 -18.46 7.41 -4.10
N TYR A 208 -19.32 6.41 -3.86
CA TYR A 208 -19.03 5.02 -4.18
C TYR A 208 -19.70 4.64 -5.50
N VAL A 209 -18.92 4.16 -6.45
CA VAL A 209 -19.39 3.64 -7.73
C VAL A 209 -19.30 2.11 -7.68
N PRO A 210 -20.43 1.40 -7.78
CA PRO A 210 -20.46 -0.06 -7.84
C PRO A 210 -19.65 -0.65 -9.02
N PRO A 211 -19.09 -1.88 -8.88
CA PRO A 211 -18.27 -2.53 -9.90
C PRO A 211 -18.97 -2.73 -11.25
N GLU A 212 -20.29 -2.91 -11.26
CA GLU A 212 -21.08 -3.08 -12.48
C GLU A 212 -21.06 -1.87 -13.43
N PHE A 213 -20.68 -0.69 -12.92
CA PHE A 213 -20.52 0.53 -13.71
C PHE A 213 -19.08 0.76 -14.16
N VAL A 214 -18.15 -0.14 -13.81
CA VAL A 214 -16.75 -0.06 -14.21
C VAL A 214 -16.50 -1.06 -15.34
N THR A 215 -16.08 -0.58 -16.51
CA THR A 215 -15.84 -1.46 -17.66
C THR A 215 -14.44 -2.04 -17.65
N ILE A 216 -13.44 -1.21 -17.37
CA ILE A 216 -12.03 -1.58 -17.44
C ILE A 216 -11.20 -0.70 -16.50
N PHE A 217 -10.20 -1.30 -15.88
CA PHE A 217 -9.16 -0.64 -15.10
C PHE A 217 -7.89 -0.57 -15.93
N ILE A 218 -7.40 0.64 -16.21
CA ILE A 218 -6.06 0.83 -16.79
C ILE A 218 -5.07 1.02 -15.64
N THR A 219 -4.09 0.13 -15.55
CA THR A 219 -3.07 0.13 -14.49
C THR A 219 -1.67 0.24 -15.10
N ASN A 220 -0.62 0.36 -14.28
CA ASN A 220 0.76 0.41 -14.77
C ASN A 220 1.21 -0.88 -15.47
N THR A 221 0.63 -2.04 -15.13
CA THR A 221 0.99 -3.33 -15.74
C THR A 221 0.11 -3.72 -16.93
N GLY A 222 -1.05 -3.08 -17.09
CA GLY A 222 -1.97 -3.36 -18.18
C GLY A 222 -3.42 -3.02 -17.85
N ALA A 223 -4.31 -3.40 -18.76
CA ALA A 223 -5.74 -3.21 -18.62
C ALA A 223 -6.43 -4.48 -18.08
N TYR A 224 -7.29 -4.31 -17.07
CA TYR A 224 -7.98 -5.43 -16.40
C TYR A 224 -9.48 -5.18 -16.27
N GLN A 225 -10.28 -6.24 -16.34
CA GLN A 225 -11.70 -6.19 -16.01
C GLN A 225 -11.92 -6.18 -14.49
N PRO A 226 -13.05 -5.64 -13.97
CA PRO A 226 -13.33 -5.64 -12.54
C PRO A 226 -13.29 -7.01 -11.86
N SER A 227 -13.68 -8.06 -12.59
CA SER A 227 -13.61 -9.45 -12.10
C SER A 227 -12.19 -9.93 -11.79
N TYR A 228 -11.18 -9.32 -12.42
CA TYR A 228 -9.76 -9.69 -12.24
C TYR A 228 -9.13 -9.04 -11.00
N ILE A 229 -9.76 -8.03 -10.40
CA ILE A 229 -9.23 -7.29 -9.24
C ILE A 229 -8.92 -8.23 -8.06
N TYR A 230 -9.72 -9.27 -7.84
CA TYR A 230 -9.49 -10.24 -6.77
C TYR A 230 -8.14 -10.97 -6.92
N ARG A 231 -7.75 -11.28 -8.17
CA ARG A 231 -6.47 -11.93 -8.46
C ARG A 231 -5.30 -10.98 -8.22
N LEU A 232 -5.42 -9.72 -8.64
CA LEU A 232 -4.43 -8.69 -8.33
C LEU A 232 -4.25 -8.57 -6.81
N LEU A 233 -5.34 -8.56 -6.03
CA LEU A 233 -5.22 -8.49 -4.56
C LEU A 233 -4.39 -9.63 -3.98
N THR A 234 -4.57 -10.86 -4.46
CA THR A 234 -3.76 -12.01 -4.01
C THR A 234 -2.31 -11.97 -4.47
N GLU A 235 -2.02 -11.33 -5.61
CA GLU A 235 -0.66 -11.14 -6.13
C GLU A 235 0.07 -9.99 -5.40
N TYR A 236 -0.68 -8.99 -4.93
CA TYR A 236 -0.10 -7.79 -4.32
C TYR A 236 -0.07 -7.80 -2.78
N TYR A 237 -1.00 -8.51 -2.14
CA TYR A 237 -1.23 -8.44 -0.69
C TYR A 237 -1.39 -9.82 -0.05
N SER A 238 -0.97 -9.91 1.22
CA SER A 238 -1.25 -11.08 2.04
C SER A 238 -2.64 -10.95 2.69
N PRO A 239 -3.47 -12.02 2.68
CA PRO A 239 -4.75 -12.03 3.40
C PRO A 239 -4.62 -11.73 4.90
N GLN A 240 -3.46 -11.98 5.49
CA GLN A 240 -3.18 -11.75 6.92
C GLN A 240 -3.22 -10.26 7.30
N ASP A 241 -2.96 -9.35 6.38
CA ASP A 241 -2.87 -7.91 6.68
C ASP A 241 -4.08 -7.12 6.16
N TYR A 242 -5.15 -7.78 5.71
CA TYR A 242 -6.37 -7.10 5.28
C TYR A 242 -6.98 -6.25 6.40
N GLN A 243 -6.91 -6.75 7.64
CA GLN A 243 -7.42 -6.08 8.83
C GLN A 243 -6.43 -5.09 9.47
N LEU A 244 -5.41 -4.63 8.74
CA LEU A 244 -4.52 -3.58 9.24
C LEU A 244 -5.29 -2.25 9.40
N ALA A 245 -5.90 -2.05 10.57
CA ALA A 245 -6.61 -0.84 11.02
C ALA A 245 -6.63 -0.76 12.56
#